data_AF-A0A1X7FFW2-F1
#
_entry.id   AF-A0A1X7FFW2-F1
#
_cell.length_a   1.000
_cell.length_b   1.000
_cell.length_c   1.000
_cell.angle_alpha   90.00
_cell.angle_beta   90.00
_cell.angle_gamma   90.00
#
_symmetry.space_group_name_H-M   'P 1'
#
loop_
_entity.id
_entity.type
_entity.pdbx_description
1 polymer ?
#
loop_
_entity_poly.entity_id
_entity_poly.type
_entity_poly.pdbx_seq_one_letter_code
_entity_poly.pdbx_strand_id
1 'polypeptide(L)'
;MITTPDNDNNLDGPMVFIIIGKGYEVKGGDGVDLHIMLRAPDDDSAVREALNALSEEGFLEADLDQIGVLTDEPTEEPHASAYQGALEGEVAIIRFE
;
A
#
# COMPACT_ATOMS: atom_id res chain seq x y z
N MET A 1 -32.63 -20.01 1.73
CA MET A 1 -32.86 -18.59 1.35
C MET A 1 -31.96 -17.75 2.22
N ILE A 2 -31.18 -16.91 1.55
CA ILE A 2 -30.20 -15.94 2.06
C ILE A 2 -30.88 -14.95 3.02
N THR A 3 -30.16 -14.55 4.07
CA THR A 3 -29.96 -13.17 4.56
C THR A 3 -29.56 -13.20 6.04
N THR A 4 -28.28 -13.44 6.33
CA THR A 4 -27.64 -12.70 7.42
C THR A 4 -27.25 -11.35 6.83
N PRO A 5 -27.77 -10.22 7.32
CA PRO A 5 -27.18 -8.94 7.00
C PRO A 5 -25.81 -8.90 7.71
N ASP A 6 -24.79 -9.33 6.98
CA ASP A 6 -23.39 -9.10 7.30
C ASP A 6 -23.16 -7.60 7.10
N ASN A 7 -23.38 -6.85 8.17
CA ASN A 7 -23.16 -5.42 8.28
C ASN A 7 -22.73 -5.17 9.74
N ASP A 8 -21.63 -5.81 10.14
CA ASP A 8 -20.83 -5.35 11.28
C ASP A 8 -20.08 -4.10 10.83
N ASN A 9 -20.81 -2.99 10.88
CA ASN A 9 -20.37 -1.65 10.57
C ASN A 9 -19.46 -1.13 11.70
N ASN A 10 -18.27 -1.71 11.82
CA ASN A 10 -17.19 -1.18 12.65
C ASN A 10 -16.18 -0.46 11.74
N LEU A 11 -16.62 0.62 11.09
CA LEU A 11 -15.83 1.49 10.17
C LEU A 11 -14.71 2.30 10.88
N ASP A 12 -14.17 1.81 11.99
CA ASP A 12 -12.98 2.34 12.68
C ASP A 12 -11.81 1.34 12.64
N GLY A 13 -11.84 0.41 11.68
CA GLY A 13 -10.68 -0.41 11.32
C GLY A 13 -9.64 0.44 10.57
N PRO A 14 -8.34 0.19 10.74
CA PRO A 14 -7.31 0.81 9.92
C PRO A 14 -7.59 0.64 8.43
N MET A 15 -7.71 1.76 7.70
CA MET A 15 -7.87 1.71 6.25
C MET A 15 -6.52 1.37 5.63
N VAL A 16 -6.48 0.36 4.76
CA VAL A 16 -5.27 0.02 4.02
C VAL A 16 -5.26 0.81 2.73
N PHE A 17 -4.21 1.59 2.53
CA PHE A 17 -3.96 2.36 1.33
C PHE A 17 -3.03 1.57 0.41
N ILE A 18 -3.31 1.66 -0.89
CA ILE A 18 -2.42 1.19 -1.94
C ILE A 18 -1.96 2.38 -2.76
N ILE A 19 -0.66 2.50 -2.88
CA ILE A 19 0.00 3.56 -3.63
C ILE A 19 0.77 2.89 -4.76
N ILE A 20 0.40 3.25 -5.99
CA ILE A 20 1.05 2.80 -7.21
C ILE A 20 2.00 3.91 -7.64
N GLY A 21 3.25 3.54 -7.87
CA GLY A 21 4.29 4.48 -8.26
C GLY A 21 5.46 3.82 -8.95
N LYS A 22 6.49 4.60 -9.21
CA LYS A 22 7.78 4.13 -9.74
C LYS A 22 8.92 4.56 -8.83
N GLY A 23 9.79 3.63 -8.48
CA GLY A 23 11.01 3.89 -7.73
C GLY A 23 12.22 3.95 -8.63
N TYR A 24 13.12 4.89 -8.35
CA TYR A 24 14.38 5.07 -9.05
C TYR A 24 15.53 4.89 -8.05
N GLU A 25 16.28 3.81 -8.18
CA GLU A 25 17.49 3.56 -7.37
C GLU A 25 18.66 4.45 -7.80
N VAL A 26 18.68 4.85 -9.08
CA VAL A 26 19.71 5.71 -9.66
C VAL A 26 19.09 6.85 -10.45
N LYS A 27 19.72 8.02 -10.38
CA LYS A 27 19.27 9.23 -11.08
C LYS A 27 19.26 9.00 -12.61
N GLY A 28 18.08 9.02 -13.21
CA GLY A 28 17.87 8.79 -14.65
C GLY A 28 18.02 7.31 -15.07
N GLY A 29 17.90 6.38 -14.13
CA GLY A 29 17.84 4.94 -14.41
C GLY A 29 16.48 4.47 -14.91
N ASP A 30 16.35 3.16 -15.05
CA ASP A 30 15.06 2.51 -15.32
C ASP A 30 14.21 2.55 -14.04
N GLY A 31 13.04 3.19 -14.11
CA GLY A 31 12.13 3.29 -12.98
C GLY A 31 11.36 1.98 -12.82
N VAL A 32 11.47 1.34 -11.66
CA VAL A 32 10.78 0.08 -11.37
C VAL A 32 9.38 0.38 -10.89
N ASP A 33 8.38 -0.33 -11.41
CA ASP A 33 7.00 -0.22 -10.94
C ASP A 33 6.87 -0.78 -9.52
N LEU A 34 6.32 0.03 -8.62
CA LEU A 34 6.18 -0.26 -7.20
C LEU A 34 4.72 -0.13 -6.78
N HIS A 35 4.20 -1.12 -6.08
CA HIS A 35 2.98 -0.99 -5.30
C HIS A 35 3.33 -0.99 -3.81
N ILE A 36 3.03 0.10 -3.13
CA ILE A 36 3.18 0.20 -1.68
C ILE A 36 1.82 0.01 -1.04
N MET A 37 1.73 -0.89 -0.06
CA MET A 37 0.57 -1.07 0.80
C MET A 37 0.89 -0.77 2.25
N LEU A 38 0.02 0.00 2.89
CA LEU A 38 0.16 0.29 4.31
C LEU A 38 -1.17 0.69 4.93
N ARG A 39 -1.29 0.54 6.26
CA ARG A 39 -2.41 1.15 6.99
C ARG A 39 -2.11 2.62 7.27
N ALA A 40 -3.09 3.48 7.04
CA ALA A 40 -2.98 4.88 7.41
C ALA A 40 -4.35 5.44 7.85
N PRO A 41 -4.38 6.53 8.64
CA PRO A 41 -5.64 7.22 8.96
C PRO A 41 -6.14 8.07 7.79
N ASP A 42 -5.24 8.60 6.95
CA ASP A 42 -5.52 9.53 5.86
C ASP A 42 -4.49 9.36 4.74
N ASP A 43 -4.82 9.85 3.55
CA ASP A 43 -3.96 9.84 2.34
C ASP A 43 -2.58 10.49 2.58
N ASP A 44 -2.56 11.64 3.27
CA ASP A 44 -1.32 12.38 3.58
C ASP A 44 -0.36 11.56 4.46
N SER A 45 -0.92 10.82 5.43
CA SER A 45 -0.15 9.91 6.27
C SER A 45 0.35 8.71 5.46
N ALA A 46 -0.48 8.18 4.57
CA ALA A 46 -0.12 7.05 3.72
C ALA A 46 1.08 7.39 2.82
N VAL A 47 1.00 8.54 2.15
CA VAL A 47 2.09 9.06 1.29
C VAL A 47 3.37 9.21 2.08
N ARG A 48 3.30 9.81 3.27
CA ARG A 48 4.48 10.08 4.08
C ARG A 48 5.18 8.81 4.52
N GLU A 49 4.44 7.83 5.01
CA GLU A 49 4.96 6.54 5.44
C GLU A 49 5.55 5.76 4.25
N ALA A 50 4.87 5.77 3.09
CA ALA A 50 5.37 5.15 1.87
C ALA A 50 6.71 5.78 1.43
N LEU A 51 6.80 7.10 1.37
CA LEU A 51 8.04 7.81 1.06
C LEU A 51 9.16 7.51 2.06
N ASN A 52 8.81 7.36 3.34
CA ASN A 52 9.77 6.99 4.38
C ASN A 52 10.33 5.59 4.11
N ALA A 53 9.45 4.61 3.90
CA ALA A 53 9.84 3.24 3.61
C ALA A 53 10.69 3.13 2.33
N LEU A 54 10.32 3.86 1.26
CA LEU A 54 11.11 3.91 0.03
C LEU A 54 12.51 4.51 0.26
N SER A 55 12.59 5.55 1.09
CA SER A 55 13.88 6.14 1.46
C SER A 55 14.73 5.18 2.30
N GLU A 56 14.11 4.42 3.20
CA GLU A 56 14.78 3.39 4.00
C GLU A 56 15.24 2.19 3.16
N GLU A 57 14.47 1.82 2.14
CA GLU A 57 14.81 0.76 1.18
C GLU A 57 15.96 1.18 0.23
N GLY A 58 16.23 2.49 0.13
CA GLY A 58 17.36 3.04 -0.60
C GLY A 58 17.02 3.63 -1.96
N PHE A 59 15.74 3.86 -2.25
CA PHE A 59 15.32 4.58 -3.45
C PHE A 59 15.76 6.04 -3.38
N LEU A 60 16.33 6.53 -4.49
CA LEU A 60 16.80 7.91 -4.60
C LEU A 60 15.64 8.86 -4.90
N GLU A 61 14.75 8.42 -5.78
CA GLU A 61 13.56 9.15 -6.20
C GLU A 61 12.39 8.16 -6.26
N ALA A 62 11.20 8.61 -5.91
CA ALA A 62 9.97 7.84 -6.06
C ALA A 62 8.88 8.76 -6.61
N ASP A 63 8.16 8.28 -7.61
CA ASP A 63 7.05 8.98 -8.22
C ASP A 63 5.76 8.23 -7.90
N LEU A 64 4.85 8.86 -7.17
CA LEU A 64 3.56 8.27 -6.81
C LEU A 64 2.53 8.69 -7.88
N ASP A 65 2.05 7.74 -8.67
CA ASP A 65 1.15 7.99 -9.79
C ASP A 65 -0.32 7.94 -9.37
N GLN A 66 -0.68 6.95 -8.54
CA GLN A 66 -2.06 6.72 -8.11
C GLN A 66 -2.13 6.25 -6.66
N ILE A 67 -3.10 6.79 -5.91
CA ILE A 67 -3.41 6.34 -4.55
C ILE A 67 -4.85 5.81 -4.52
N GLY A 68 -5.03 4.66 -3.88
CA GLY A 68 -6.31 4.01 -3.67
C GLY A 68 -6.44 3.50 -2.24
N VAL A 69 -7.66 3.12 -1.86
CA VAL A 69 -7.96 2.54 -0.56
C VAL A 69 -8.52 1.14 -0.79
N LEU A 70 -7.94 0.14 -0.14
CA LEU A 70 -8.52 -1.19 -0.07
C LEU A 70 -9.62 -1.18 0.98
N THR A 71 -10.84 -1.39 0.50
CA THR A 71 -12.01 -1.59 1.34
C THR A 71 -12.21 -3.05 1.72
N ASP A 72 -11.45 -3.97 1.10
CA ASP A 72 -11.60 -5.42 1.24
C ASP A 72 -10.24 -6.12 1.17
N GLU A 73 -10.13 -7.28 1.82
CA GLU A 73 -8.92 -8.09 1.88
C GLU A 73 -8.60 -8.72 0.51
N PRO A 74 -7.46 -8.38 -0.12
CA PRO A 74 -7.06 -9.03 -1.35
C PRO A 74 -6.72 -10.49 -1.07
N THR A 75 -7.30 -11.41 -1.86
CA THR A 75 -7.01 -12.85 -1.75
C THR A 75 -5.90 -13.31 -2.70
N GLU A 76 -5.41 -12.43 -3.56
CA GLU A 76 -4.35 -12.71 -4.52
C GLU A 76 -2.97 -12.46 -3.91
N GLU A 77 -2.06 -13.43 -3.95
CA GLU A 77 -0.65 -13.19 -3.65
C GLU A 77 0.03 -12.52 -4.86
N PRO A 78 0.85 -11.47 -4.68
CA PRO A 78 1.48 -11.01 -3.43
C PRO A 78 0.68 -9.99 -2.59
N HIS A 79 -0.48 -9.53 -3.07
CA HIS A 79 -1.28 -8.48 -2.43
C HIS A 79 -1.86 -8.91 -1.07
N ALA A 80 -2.24 -10.18 -0.91
CA ALA A 80 -2.73 -10.75 0.34
C ALA A 80 -1.72 -10.62 1.49
N SER A 81 -0.47 -11.00 1.24
CA SER A 81 0.62 -10.91 2.23
C SER A 81 0.96 -9.47 2.56
N ALA A 82 0.97 -8.59 1.55
CA ALA A 82 1.20 -7.16 1.74
C ALA A 82 0.10 -6.50 2.59
N TYR A 83 -1.17 -6.88 2.39
CA TYR A 83 -2.29 -6.39 3.18
C TYR A 83 -2.20 -6.83 4.65
N GLN A 84 -1.82 -8.10 4.91
CA GLN A 84 -1.61 -8.57 6.28
C GLN A 84 -0.47 -7.79 6.98
N GLY A 85 0.67 -7.58 6.30
CA GLY A 85 1.73 -6.73 6.84
C GLY A 85 1.25 -5.30 7.12
N ALA A 86 0.49 -4.72 6.18
CA ALA A 86 -0.15 -3.42 6.36
C ALA A 86 -1.08 -3.39 7.57
N LEU A 87 -1.85 -4.44 7.84
CA LEU A 87 -2.67 -4.56 9.04
C LEU A 87 -1.86 -4.66 10.33
N GLU A 88 -0.65 -5.22 10.29
CA GLU A 88 0.27 -5.23 11.44
C GLU A 88 0.95 -3.87 11.65
N GLY A 89 0.84 -2.95 10.68
CA GLY A 89 1.47 -1.63 10.70
C GLY A 89 2.82 -1.60 9.98
N GLU A 90 3.11 -2.61 9.17
CA GLU A 90 4.29 -2.67 8.32
C GLU A 90 3.98 -2.09 6.93
N VAL A 91 4.98 -1.47 6.30
CA VAL A 91 4.87 -0.98 4.93
C VAL A 91 5.32 -2.08 3.99
N ALA A 92 4.42 -2.58 3.17
CA ALA A 92 4.73 -3.61 2.18
C ALA A 92 5.01 -2.97 0.83
N ILE A 93 6.24 -3.13 0.33
CA ILE A 93 6.67 -2.62 -0.98
C ILE A 93 6.77 -3.80 -1.95
N ILE A 94 5.97 -3.77 -3.01
CA ILE A 94 5.94 -4.80 -4.07
C ILE A 94 6.56 -4.19 -5.31
N ARG A 95 7.69 -4.75 -5.77
CA ARG A 95 8.34 -4.38 -7.02
C ARG A 95 7.94 -5.30 -8.17
N PHE A 96 7.66 -4.73 -9.33
CA PHE A 96 7.34 -5.45 -10.56
C PHE A 96 8.48 -5.26 -11.57
N GLU A 97 9.16 -6.36 -11.91
CA GLU A 97 10.26 -6.46 -12.89
C GLU A 97 9.79 -7.03 -14.24
#